data_AF-A0A437A743-F1
#
_entry.id   AF-A0A437A743-F1
#
_cell.length_a   1.000
_cell.length_b   1.000
_cell.length_c   1.000
_cell.angle_alpha   90.00
_cell.angle_beta   90.00
_cell.angle_gamma   90.00
#
_symmetry.space_group_name_H-M   'P 1'
#
loop_
_entity.id
_entity.type
_entity.pdbx_description
1 polymer ?
#
loop_
_entity_poly.entity_id
_entity_poly.type
_entity_poly.pdbx_seq_one_letter_code
_entity_poly.pdbx_strand_id
1 'polypeptide(L)'
;MPTAKQSIESSPQYLTLTSYTNFLSTDLNTLTTLTSSITPTTPTTTISTYLETLWNSLLLLVSQTEWSSLTHQKLSLLLHRLQTHSSESSSYLGKTEVEPLPIYNDTEFSWSQLPDLNIYIRDWYNFSPPFSPSSTPLQGFTFSNQEWVNLNAFLATLTRTSLTSETPNNTPTDYSLYALWSLRSLEVETESLNTLDPADIQTAAVWIVIAKTEIYKLCKANTEYEGNLARGGDGFREKGWKGFSVERWRVWEDAFGEILELESEKEEGEVEIIRLVKQAEVVMRMVGAGDS
;
A
#
# COMPACT_ATOMS: atom_id res chain seq x y z
N MET A 1 -14.66 -21.56 -19.18
CA MET A 1 -15.07 -20.91 -17.92
C MET A 1 -14.29 -19.61 -17.79
N PRO A 2 -14.87 -18.54 -17.24
CA PRO A 2 -14.13 -17.30 -17.00
C PRO A 2 -12.96 -17.56 -16.05
N THR A 3 -11.86 -16.82 -16.20
CA THR A 3 -10.75 -16.84 -15.24
C THR A 3 -11.15 -16.18 -13.92
N ALA A 4 -10.37 -16.35 -12.86
CA ALA A 4 -10.61 -15.65 -11.60
C ALA A 4 -10.56 -14.12 -11.81
N LYS A 5 -9.58 -13.62 -12.56
CA LYS A 5 -9.53 -12.20 -12.97
C LYS A 5 -10.81 -11.73 -13.65
N GLN A 6 -11.30 -12.46 -14.66
CA GLN A 6 -12.54 -12.10 -15.37
C GLN A 6 -13.76 -12.11 -14.45
N SER A 7 -13.79 -13.02 -13.48
CA SER A 7 -14.86 -13.11 -12.48
C SER A 7 -14.83 -11.90 -11.53
N ILE A 8 -13.63 -11.46 -11.11
CA ILE A 8 -13.46 -10.23 -10.32
C ILE A 8 -13.85 -8.99 -11.13
N GLU A 9 -13.39 -8.84 -12.37
CA GLU A 9 -13.68 -7.68 -13.23
C GLU A 9 -15.18 -7.51 -13.53
N SER A 10 -15.94 -8.61 -13.50
CA SER A 10 -17.40 -8.61 -13.69
C SER A 10 -18.20 -8.51 -12.37
N SER A 11 -17.53 -8.51 -11.22
CA SER A 11 -18.19 -8.45 -9.92
C SER A 11 -18.80 -7.07 -9.64
N PRO A 12 -19.91 -7.00 -8.87
CA PRO A 12 -20.49 -5.72 -8.45
C PRO A 12 -19.49 -4.81 -7.71
N GLN A 13 -18.58 -5.37 -6.93
CA GLN A 13 -17.56 -4.65 -6.17
C GLN A 13 -16.58 -3.95 -7.10
N TYR A 14 -16.01 -4.66 -8.08
CA TYR A 14 -15.10 -4.08 -9.06
C TYR A 14 -15.76 -2.99 -9.90
N LEU A 15 -16.99 -3.23 -10.36
CA LEU A 15 -17.76 -2.24 -11.13
C LEU A 15 -18.09 -0.99 -10.30
N THR A 16 -18.40 -1.16 -9.02
CA THR A 16 -18.66 -0.05 -8.09
C THR A 16 -17.40 0.80 -7.89
N LEU A 17 -16.26 0.16 -7.62
CA LEU A 17 -14.97 0.85 -7.47
C LEU A 17 -14.54 1.56 -8.76
N THR A 18 -14.70 0.91 -9.91
CA THR A 18 -14.37 1.48 -11.22
C THR A 18 -15.27 2.67 -11.57
N SER A 19 -16.57 2.58 -11.31
CA SER A 19 -17.51 3.70 -11.47
C SER A 19 -17.11 4.89 -10.61
N TYR A 20 -16.72 4.63 -9.36
CA TYR A 20 -16.26 5.65 -8.42
C TYR A 20 -14.96 6.34 -8.87
N THR A 21 -13.95 5.58 -9.29
CA THR A 21 -12.67 6.15 -9.74
C THR A 21 -12.85 6.96 -11.03
N ASN A 22 -13.75 6.53 -11.92
CA ASN A 22 -14.15 7.24 -13.13
C ASN A 22 -15.13 8.42 -12.93
N PHE A 23 -15.40 8.83 -11.68
CA PHE A 23 -16.30 9.95 -11.33
C PHE A 23 -17.75 9.77 -11.79
N LEU A 24 -18.18 8.52 -11.98
CA LEU A 24 -19.56 8.18 -12.33
C LEU A 24 -20.43 7.89 -11.09
N SER A 25 -19.81 7.78 -9.90
CA SER A 25 -20.48 7.60 -8.61
C SER A 25 -19.92 8.57 -7.56
N THR A 26 -20.78 9.01 -6.64
CA THR A 26 -20.40 9.83 -5.49
C THR A 26 -19.85 8.98 -4.35
N ASP A 27 -19.11 9.60 -3.43
CA ASP A 27 -18.61 8.92 -2.21
C ASP A 27 -19.72 8.21 -1.44
N LEU A 28 -20.83 8.91 -1.18
CA LEU A 28 -21.96 8.39 -0.41
C LEU A 28 -22.62 7.19 -1.10
N ASN A 29 -22.84 7.27 -2.41
CA ASN A 29 -23.44 6.17 -3.17
C ASN A 29 -22.53 4.94 -3.19
N THR A 30 -21.22 5.15 -3.37
CA THR A 30 -20.22 4.08 -3.34
C THR A 30 -20.18 3.42 -1.96
N LEU A 31 -20.07 4.19 -0.88
CA LEU A 31 -20.06 3.68 0.49
C LEU A 31 -21.34 2.89 0.81
N THR A 32 -22.51 3.44 0.46
CA THR A 32 -23.79 2.75 0.65
C THR A 32 -23.84 1.43 -0.11
N THR A 33 -23.36 1.41 -1.36
CA THR A 33 -23.34 0.20 -2.20
C THR A 33 -22.41 -0.87 -1.62
N LEU A 34 -21.22 -0.49 -1.14
CA LEU A 34 -20.24 -1.42 -0.57
C LEU A 34 -20.65 -1.94 0.82
N THR A 35 -21.40 -1.17 1.60
CA THR A 35 -21.74 -1.55 2.98
C THR A 35 -23.10 -2.24 3.10
N SER A 36 -24.07 -1.92 2.23
CA SER A 36 -25.45 -2.44 2.32
C SER A 36 -25.60 -3.95 2.08
N SER A 37 -24.59 -4.60 1.48
CA SER A 37 -24.60 -6.05 1.24
C SER A 37 -24.41 -6.88 2.52
N ILE A 38 -23.96 -6.26 3.62
CA ILE A 38 -23.74 -6.93 4.90
C ILE A 38 -24.77 -6.43 5.92
N THR A 39 -25.60 -7.34 6.40
CA THR A 39 -26.65 -7.12 7.40
C THR A 39 -26.40 -7.97 8.65
N PRO A 40 -27.06 -7.68 9.79
CA PRO A 40 -26.97 -8.49 11.02
C PRO A 40 -27.26 -9.99 10.82
N THR A 41 -28.06 -10.34 9.81
CA THR A 41 -28.47 -11.71 9.49
C THR A 41 -27.59 -12.37 8.42
N THR A 42 -26.56 -11.67 7.93
CA THR A 42 -25.68 -12.19 6.88
C THR A 42 -24.81 -13.33 7.44
N PRO A 43 -24.80 -14.52 6.83
CA PRO A 43 -23.95 -15.62 7.26
C PRO A 43 -22.46 -15.28 7.12
N THR A 44 -21.63 -15.75 8.06
CA THR A 44 -20.17 -15.52 8.06
C THR A 44 -19.51 -15.95 6.74
N THR A 45 -19.94 -17.07 6.15
CA THR A 45 -19.43 -17.53 4.85
C THR A 45 -19.72 -16.54 3.72
N THR A 46 -20.90 -15.92 3.71
CA THR A 46 -21.27 -14.88 2.75
C THR A 46 -20.46 -13.61 2.97
N ILE A 47 -20.19 -13.23 4.23
CA ILE A 47 -19.30 -12.10 4.56
C ILE A 47 -17.89 -12.37 4.03
N SER A 48 -17.31 -13.54 4.29
CA SER A 48 -15.96 -13.89 3.81
C SER A 48 -15.87 -13.84 2.28
N THR A 49 -16.82 -14.44 1.56
CA THR A 49 -16.84 -14.36 0.08
C THR A 49 -17.00 -12.92 -0.43
N TYR A 50 -17.80 -12.10 0.27
CA TYR A 50 -17.96 -10.70 -0.08
C TYR A 50 -16.64 -9.91 0.10
N LEU A 51 -15.98 -10.07 1.24
CA LEU A 51 -14.69 -9.43 1.54
C LEU A 51 -13.60 -9.90 0.58
N GLU A 52 -13.53 -11.19 0.28
CA GLU A 52 -12.62 -11.75 -0.72
C GLU A 52 -12.77 -11.06 -2.07
N THR A 53 -14.02 -10.94 -2.54
CA THR A 53 -14.31 -10.30 -3.83
C THR A 53 -13.99 -8.81 -3.77
N LEU A 54 -14.34 -8.13 -2.68
CA LEU A 54 -14.09 -6.69 -2.50
C LEU A 54 -12.59 -6.36 -2.51
N TRP A 55 -11.81 -7.06 -1.70
CA TRP A 55 -10.39 -6.77 -1.57
C TRP A 55 -9.60 -7.17 -2.81
N ASN A 56 -9.92 -8.30 -3.45
CA ASN A 56 -9.34 -8.62 -4.74
C ASN A 56 -9.75 -7.64 -5.84
N SER A 57 -10.97 -7.10 -5.81
CA SER A 57 -11.39 -6.04 -6.73
C SER A 57 -10.58 -4.76 -6.55
N LEU A 58 -10.38 -4.33 -5.29
CA LEU A 58 -9.57 -3.17 -4.96
C LEU A 58 -8.12 -3.38 -5.41
N LEU A 59 -7.50 -4.50 -5.03
CA LEU A 59 -6.09 -4.79 -5.30
C LEU A 59 -5.80 -4.97 -6.79
N LEU A 60 -6.73 -5.59 -7.54
CA LEU A 60 -6.64 -5.66 -9.00
C LEU A 60 -6.71 -4.26 -9.63
N LEU A 61 -7.68 -3.45 -9.22
CA LEU A 61 -7.87 -2.10 -9.76
C LEU A 61 -6.65 -1.21 -9.51
N VAL A 62 -6.09 -1.19 -8.29
CA VAL A 62 -4.91 -0.37 -7.96
C VAL A 62 -3.67 -0.88 -8.68
N SER A 63 -3.48 -2.20 -8.79
CA SER A 63 -2.33 -2.76 -9.50
C SER A 63 -2.34 -2.39 -10.99
N GLN A 64 -3.53 -2.32 -11.60
CA GLN A 64 -3.70 -1.91 -13.00
C GLN A 64 -3.71 -0.39 -13.20
N THR A 65 -3.68 0.41 -12.13
CA THR A 65 -3.72 1.86 -12.20
C THR A 65 -2.32 2.45 -12.02
N GLU A 66 -1.89 3.26 -12.99
CA GLU A 66 -0.58 3.94 -12.95
C GLU A 66 -0.33 4.61 -11.59
N TRP A 67 0.88 4.40 -11.05
CA TRP A 67 1.32 4.89 -9.75
C TRP A 67 1.08 6.40 -9.52
N SER A 68 1.15 7.20 -10.58
CA SER A 68 1.01 8.66 -10.53
C SER A 68 -0.46 9.14 -10.52
N SER A 69 -1.40 8.22 -10.70
CA SER A 69 -2.83 8.53 -10.85
C SER A 69 -3.48 8.99 -9.54
N LEU A 70 -4.40 9.95 -9.66
CA LEU A 70 -5.27 10.37 -8.56
C LEU A 70 -6.20 9.26 -8.05
N THR A 71 -6.36 8.17 -8.80
CA THR A 71 -7.14 6.99 -8.38
C THR A 71 -6.67 6.42 -7.05
N HIS A 72 -5.36 6.34 -6.82
CA HIS A 72 -4.80 5.84 -5.55
C HIS A 72 -5.23 6.70 -4.37
N GLN A 73 -5.21 8.03 -4.54
CA GLN A 73 -5.68 8.97 -3.53
C GLN A 73 -7.19 8.86 -3.31
N LYS A 74 -8.01 8.78 -4.37
CA LYS A 74 -9.47 8.62 -4.24
C LYS A 74 -9.83 7.34 -3.49
N LEU A 75 -9.20 6.22 -3.83
CA LEU A 75 -9.45 4.93 -3.17
C LEU A 75 -8.97 4.94 -1.72
N SER A 76 -7.82 5.57 -1.42
CA SER A 76 -7.35 5.75 -0.06
C SER A 76 -8.32 6.58 0.80
N LEU A 77 -8.86 7.67 0.25
CA LEU A 77 -9.88 8.48 0.93
C LEU A 77 -11.21 7.72 1.10
N LEU A 78 -11.59 6.88 0.13
CA LEU A 78 -12.76 6.01 0.25
C LEU A 78 -12.59 5.02 1.40
N LEU A 79 -11.43 4.37 1.53
CA LEU A 79 -11.15 3.47 2.65
C LEU A 79 -11.16 4.21 3.99
N HIS A 80 -10.55 5.40 4.06
CA HIS A 80 -10.60 6.21 5.27
C HIS A 80 -12.04 6.54 5.68
N ARG A 81 -12.89 6.90 4.71
CA ARG A 81 -14.32 7.15 4.96
C ARG A 81 -15.09 5.89 5.33
N LEU A 82 -14.75 4.74 4.74
CA LEU A 82 -15.33 3.46 5.11
C LEU A 82 -15.04 3.14 6.60
N GLN A 83 -13.86 3.52 7.07
CA GLN A 83 -13.49 3.36 8.48
C GLN A 83 -14.26 4.32 9.41
N THR A 84 -14.36 5.60 9.04
CA THR A 84 -14.97 6.63 9.90
C THR A 84 -16.50 6.62 9.87
N HIS A 85 -17.11 6.30 8.73
CA HIS A 85 -18.56 6.20 8.58
C HIS A 85 -19.17 5.12 9.49
N SER A 86 -18.42 4.06 9.79
CA SER A 86 -18.84 3.05 10.78
C SER A 86 -18.78 3.53 12.22
N SER A 87 -17.94 4.51 12.54
CA SER A 87 -17.88 5.12 13.87
C SER A 87 -19.01 6.12 14.13
N GLU A 88 -19.48 6.83 13.09
CA GLU A 88 -20.53 7.86 13.24
C GLU A 88 -21.95 7.28 13.38
N SER A 89 -22.23 6.14 12.72
CA SER A 89 -23.53 5.44 12.83
C SER A 89 -23.83 4.93 14.26
N SER A 90 -22.83 4.93 15.15
CA SER A 90 -22.97 4.59 16.57
C SER A 90 -23.45 5.78 17.45
N SER A 91 -23.30 7.03 17.00
CA SER A 91 -23.47 8.21 17.89
C SER A 91 -24.59 9.19 17.51
N TYR A 92 -25.23 9.04 16.34
CA TYR A 92 -26.33 9.92 15.92
C TYR A 92 -27.57 9.15 15.52
N LEU A 93 -28.36 8.72 16.51
CA LEU A 93 -29.83 8.66 16.46
C LEU A 93 -30.31 8.07 17.79
N GLY A 94 -31.17 8.80 18.51
CA GLY A 94 -31.91 8.30 19.67
C GLY A 94 -32.93 7.22 19.33
N LYS A 95 -32.48 6.15 18.66
CA LYS A 95 -33.21 4.89 18.48
C LYS A 95 -32.57 3.88 19.42
N THR A 96 -33.37 3.39 20.36
CA THR A 96 -33.00 2.45 21.42
C THR A 96 -32.64 1.04 20.95
N GLU A 97 -32.61 0.76 19.65
CA GLU A 97 -32.14 -0.51 19.10
C GLU A 97 -31.35 -0.21 17.82
N VAL A 98 -30.03 -0.07 17.95
CA VAL A 98 -29.13 -0.31 16.81
C VAL A 98 -29.07 -1.82 16.69
N GLU A 99 -29.62 -2.39 15.61
CA GLU A 99 -29.43 -3.82 15.37
C GLU A 99 -27.92 -4.09 15.29
N PRO A 100 -27.40 -5.02 16.11
CA PRO A 100 -25.96 -5.26 16.17
C PRO A 100 -25.46 -5.78 14.83
N LEU A 101 -24.28 -5.34 14.40
CA LEU A 101 -23.60 -5.90 13.22
C LEU A 101 -23.37 -7.41 13.40
N PRO A 102 -23.24 -8.18 12.31
CA PRO A 102 -23.07 -9.62 12.42
C PRO A 102 -21.78 -10.00 13.16
N ILE A 103 -21.72 -11.21 13.71
CA ILE A 103 -20.50 -11.76 14.32
C ILE A 103 -19.61 -12.33 13.20
N TYR A 104 -18.39 -11.80 13.11
CA TYR A 104 -17.33 -12.23 12.21
C TYR A 104 -16.14 -12.77 13.00
N ASN A 105 -15.79 -14.05 12.80
CA ASN A 105 -14.67 -14.73 13.50
C ASN A 105 -14.68 -14.50 15.03
N ASP A 106 -15.80 -14.81 15.69
CA ASP A 106 -16.02 -14.63 17.14
C ASP A 106 -15.90 -13.17 17.65
N THR A 107 -15.91 -12.19 16.74
CA THR A 107 -15.88 -10.74 17.06
C THR A 107 -17.00 -10.00 16.33
N GLU A 108 -17.42 -8.83 16.80
CA GLU A 108 -18.38 -8.02 16.07
C GLU A 108 -17.75 -7.47 14.78
N PHE A 109 -18.46 -7.61 13.65
CA PHE A 109 -18.03 -7.07 12.37
C PHE A 109 -18.01 -5.54 12.43
N SER A 110 -16.92 -4.91 11.98
CA SER A 110 -16.83 -3.45 11.86
C SER A 110 -15.95 -3.03 10.69
N TRP A 111 -16.46 -2.12 9.85
CA TRP A 111 -15.65 -1.53 8.78
C TRP A 111 -14.54 -0.60 9.28
N SER A 112 -14.60 -0.15 10.55
CA SER A 112 -13.53 0.66 11.15
C SER A 112 -12.18 -0.08 11.13
N GLN A 113 -12.21 -1.42 11.17
CA GLN A 113 -11.04 -2.28 11.14
C GLN A 113 -10.68 -2.81 9.74
N LEU A 114 -11.49 -2.50 8.71
CA LEU A 114 -11.33 -3.02 7.34
C LEU A 114 -11.07 -4.54 7.34
N PRO A 115 -12.07 -5.35 7.74
CA PRO A 115 -11.87 -6.76 8.03
C PRO A 115 -11.25 -7.50 6.85
N ASP A 116 -10.24 -8.32 7.13
CA ASP A 116 -9.42 -9.09 6.18
C ASP A 116 -8.56 -8.32 5.17
N LEU A 117 -8.66 -6.98 5.06
CA LEU A 117 -7.89 -6.22 4.08
C LEU A 117 -6.38 -6.55 4.15
N ASN A 118 -5.83 -6.61 5.37
CA ASN A 118 -4.42 -6.91 5.61
C ASN A 118 -4.03 -8.33 5.22
N ILE A 119 -4.97 -9.28 5.25
CA ILE A 119 -4.73 -10.65 4.77
C ILE A 119 -4.52 -10.62 3.26
N TYR A 120 -5.42 -9.98 2.52
CA TYR A 120 -5.34 -9.89 1.07
C TYR A 120 -4.15 -9.06 0.58
N ILE A 121 -3.82 -7.95 1.25
CA ILE A 121 -2.60 -7.18 0.92
C ILE A 121 -1.35 -8.05 1.09
N ARG A 122 -1.24 -8.78 2.20
CA ARG A 122 -0.11 -9.66 2.43
C ARG A 122 -0.03 -10.78 1.40
N ASP A 123 -1.18 -11.36 1.02
CA ASP A 123 -1.23 -12.40 0.00
C ASP A 123 -0.75 -11.86 -1.34
N TRP A 124 -1.27 -10.72 -1.80
CA TRP A 124 -0.79 -10.06 -3.02
C TRP A 124 0.71 -9.73 -2.96
N TYR A 125 1.20 -9.24 -1.83
CA TYR A 125 2.62 -8.95 -1.63
C TYR A 125 3.48 -10.21 -1.75
N ASN A 126 3.03 -11.35 -1.21
CA ASN A 126 3.74 -12.64 -1.30
C ASN A 126 3.77 -13.22 -2.73
N PHE A 127 2.82 -12.83 -3.59
CA PHE A 127 2.79 -13.21 -5.01
C PHE A 127 3.50 -12.22 -5.93
N SER A 128 4.18 -11.20 -5.39
CA SER A 128 4.83 -10.19 -6.22
C SER A 128 6.03 -10.76 -7.00
N PRO A 129 6.41 -10.13 -8.13
CA PRO A 129 7.47 -10.64 -9.01
C PRO A 129 8.79 -10.96 -8.31
N PRO A 130 9.29 -10.13 -7.35
CA PRO A 130 10.53 -10.44 -6.63
C PRO A 130 10.48 -11.73 -5.82
N PHE A 131 9.32 -12.12 -5.29
CA PHE A 131 9.17 -13.31 -4.44
C PHE A 131 8.62 -14.53 -5.18
N SER A 132 7.82 -14.31 -6.23
CA SER A 132 7.11 -15.37 -6.93
C SER A 132 6.89 -15.05 -8.41
N PRO A 133 7.97 -15.01 -9.23
CA PRO A 133 7.92 -14.53 -10.62
C PRO A 133 7.05 -15.37 -11.55
N SER A 134 6.64 -16.57 -11.13
CA SER A 134 5.76 -17.48 -11.89
C SER A 134 4.39 -17.68 -11.24
N SER A 135 4.10 -16.98 -10.15
CA SER A 135 2.83 -17.07 -9.45
C SER A 135 2.02 -15.79 -9.63
N THR A 136 0.74 -15.87 -9.30
CA THR A 136 -0.16 -14.73 -9.38
C THR A 136 -1.18 -14.80 -8.25
N PRO A 137 -1.58 -13.66 -7.66
CA PRO A 137 -2.63 -13.64 -6.65
C PRO A 137 -3.99 -14.06 -7.21
N LEU A 138 -4.19 -13.95 -8.52
CA LEU A 138 -5.45 -14.29 -9.18
C LEU A 138 -5.20 -15.07 -10.46
N GLN A 139 -5.86 -16.22 -10.62
CA GLN A 139 -5.80 -16.97 -11.88
C GLN A 139 -6.20 -16.09 -13.08
N GLY A 140 -5.32 -16.03 -14.08
CA GLY A 140 -5.52 -15.22 -15.29
C GLY A 140 -5.08 -13.75 -15.15
N PHE A 141 -4.48 -13.37 -14.03
CA PHE A 141 -3.72 -12.13 -13.87
C PHE A 141 -2.22 -12.44 -13.99
N THR A 142 -1.48 -11.65 -14.76
CA THR A 142 -0.01 -11.71 -14.78
C THR A 142 0.46 -10.53 -13.97
N PHE A 143 1.10 -10.77 -12.82
CA PHE A 143 1.57 -9.68 -11.97
C PHE A 143 2.93 -9.20 -12.51
N SER A 144 2.95 -8.08 -13.22
CA SER A 144 4.15 -7.48 -13.79
C SER A 144 4.88 -6.56 -12.81
N ASN A 145 6.13 -6.22 -13.12
CA ASN A 145 6.91 -5.24 -12.37
C ASN A 145 6.19 -3.88 -12.26
N GLN A 146 5.50 -3.44 -13.31
CA GLN A 146 4.75 -2.18 -13.26
C GLN A 146 3.53 -2.27 -12.32
N GLU A 147 2.80 -3.37 -12.37
CA GLU A 147 1.67 -3.59 -11.46
C GLU A 147 2.15 -3.69 -9.99
N TRP A 148 3.34 -4.24 -9.78
CA TRP A 148 3.98 -4.26 -8.46
C TRP A 148 4.32 -2.86 -7.94
N VAL A 149 4.90 -2.00 -8.79
CA VAL A 149 5.15 -0.58 -8.47
C VAL A 149 3.83 0.14 -8.16
N ASN A 150 2.78 -0.11 -8.94
CA ASN A 150 1.46 0.49 -8.73
C ASN A 150 0.82 0.07 -7.39
N LEU A 151 0.94 -1.22 -7.01
CA LEU A 151 0.49 -1.70 -5.69
C LEU A 151 1.24 -0.97 -4.57
N ASN A 152 2.56 -0.86 -4.66
CA ASN A 152 3.34 -0.15 -3.64
C ASN A 152 3.02 1.33 -3.58
N ALA A 153 2.72 1.97 -4.72
CA ALA A 153 2.25 3.34 -4.75
C ALA A 153 0.93 3.54 -3.97
N PHE A 154 0.01 2.57 -4.10
CA PHE A 154 -1.21 2.57 -3.31
C PHE A 154 -0.94 2.39 -1.81
N LEU A 155 -0.10 1.44 -1.42
CA LEU A 155 0.26 1.21 -0.01
C LEU A 155 0.98 2.43 0.61
N ALA A 156 1.84 3.11 -0.17
CA ALA A 156 2.45 4.37 0.22
C ALA A 156 1.40 5.47 0.42
N THR A 157 0.38 5.52 -0.44
CA THR A 157 -0.72 6.47 -0.32
C THR A 157 -1.58 6.20 0.92
N LEU A 158 -1.86 4.93 1.22
CA LEU A 158 -2.57 4.53 2.44
C LEU A 158 -1.79 4.91 3.69
N THR A 159 -0.50 4.57 3.72
CA THR A 159 0.41 4.89 4.83
C THR A 159 0.48 6.39 5.06
N ARG A 160 0.64 7.19 4.00
CA ARG A 160 0.62 8.65 4.11
C ARG A 160 -0.69 9.16 4.70
N THR A 161 -1.82 8.68 4.21
CA THR A 161 -3.15 9.12 4.67
C THR A 161 -3.39 8.73 6.13
N SER A 162 -2.97 7.53 6.51
CA SER A 162 -3.00 7.02 7.89
C SER A 162 -2.17 7.91 8.82
N LEU A 163 -0.88 8.13 8.51
CA LEU A 163 0.05 8.84 9.40
C LEU A 163 -0.14 10.36 9.43
N THR A 164 -0.93 10.91 8.52
CA THR A 164 -1.33 12.34 8.53
C THR A 164 -2.68 12.57 9.22
N SER A 165 -3.45 11.50 9.47
CA SER A 165 -4.73 11.63 10.16
C SER A 165 -4.55 11.96 11.64
N GLU A 166 -5.40 12.84 12.18
CA GLU A 166 -5.40 13.20 13.60
C GLU A 166 -5.94 12.07 14.50
N THR A 167 -6.39 10.96 13.91
CA THR A 167 -6.87 9.79 14.66
C THR A 167 -5.69 9.05 15.29
N PRO A 168 -5.58 8.97 16.62
CA PRO A 168 -4.43 8.38 17.27
C PRO A 168 -4.36 6.87 17.05
N ASN A 169 -3.15 6.40 16.76
CA ASN A 169 -2.59 5.06 16.98
C ASN A 169 -3.46 3.86 16.56
N ASN A 170 -2.89 3.07 15.63
CA ASN A 170 -3.38 1.76 15.17
C ASN A 170 -4.48 1.81 14.08
N THR A 171 -4.33 2.71 13.10
CA THR A 171 -5.11 2.61 11.87
C THR A 171 -4.67 1.35 11.11
N PRO A 172 -5.59 0.47 10.67
CA PRO A 172 -5.26 -0.79 9.97
C PRO A 172 -4.60 -0.58 8.59
N THR A 173 -4.38 0.66 8.17
CA THR A 173 -3.86 1.08 6.86
C THR A 173 -2.45 1.71 6.92
N ASP A 174 -1.76 1.59 8.06
CA ASP A 174 -0.32 1.90 8.14
C ASP A 174 0.50 0.71 7.59
N TYR A 175 1.08 0.89 6.41
CA TYR A 175 1.95 -0.10 5.75
C TYR A 175 3.42 0.36 5.74
N SER A 176 3.83 1.21 6.68
CA SER A 176 5.22 1.68 6.81
C SER A 176 6.25 0.55 6.84
N LEU A 177 5.94 -0.61 7.44
CA LEU A 177 6.82 -1.77 7.41
C LEU A 177 7.12 -2.26 5.98
N TYR A 178 6.16 -2.14 5.06
CA TYR A 178 6.32 -2.51 3.65
C TYR A 178 7.26 -1.52 2.95
N ALA A 179 7.16 -0.23 3.28
CA ALA A 179 8.13 0.78 2.84
C ALA A 179 9.55 0.40 3.24
N LEU A 180 9.74 -0.04 4.48
CA LEU A 180 11.05 -0.47 4.98
C LEU A 180 11.55 -1.70 4.22
N TRP A 181 10.68 -2.66 3.90
CA TRP A 181 11.06 -3.84 3.10
C TRP A 181 11.45 -3.47 1.68
N SER A 182 10.74 -2.54 1.04
CA SER A 182 11.09 -2.01 -0.28
C SER A 182 12.41 -1.27 -0.25
N LEU A 183 12.61 -0.34 0.70
CA LEU A 183 13.84 0.45 0.80
C LEU A 183 15.07 -0.39 1.17
N ARG A 184 14.86 -1.50 1.88
CA ARG A 184 15.93 -2.46 2.21
C ARG A 184 16.57 -3.08 0.96
N SER A 185 15.91 -3.10 -0.19
CA SER A 185 16.55 -3.57 -1.43
C SER A 185 17.75 -2.71 -1.84
N LEU A 186 17.78 -1.45 -1.40
CA LEU A 186 18.88 -0.50 -1.65
C LEU A 186 20.03 -0.64 -0.63
N GLU A 187 19.82 -1.37 0.46
CA GLU A 187 20.81 -1.58 1.53
C GLU A 187 21.81 -2.69 1.15
N VAL A 188 22.46 -2.52 -0.01
CA VAL A 188 23.50 -3.39 -0.55
C VAL A 188 24.84 -2.67 -0.59
N GLU A 189 25.92 -3.40 -0.84
CA GLU A 189 27.23 -2.78 -1.12
C GLU A 189 27.14 -1.93 -2.39
N THR A 190 27.83 -0.79 -2.44
CA THR A 190 27.78 0.16 -3.57
C THR A 190 28.03 -0.52 -4.92
N GLU A 191 28.99 -1.44 -4.97
CA GLU A 191 29.35 -2.21 -6.17
C GLU A 191 28.22 -3.11 -6.69
N SER A 192 27.23 -3.42 -5.85
CA SER A 192 26.08 -4.27 -6.19
C SER A 192 24.85 -3.48 -6.68
N LEU A 193 24.86 -2.15 -6.56
CA LEU A 193 23.70 -1.31 -6.95
C LEU A 193 23.32 -1.45 -8.42
N ASN A 194 24.30 -1.66 -9.30
CA ASN A 194 24.07 -1.87 -10.74
C ASN A 194 23.41 -3.22 -11.09
N THR A 195 23.32 -4.14 -10.13
CA THR A 195 22.70 -5.48 -10.30
C THR A 195 21.29 -5.58 -9.73
N LEU A 196 20.80 -4.52 -9.07
CA LEU A 196 19.47 -4.49 -8.51
C LEU A 196 18.41 -4.60 -9.61
N ASP A 197 17.29 -5.26 -9.29
CA ASP A 197 16.15 -5.33 -10.18
C ASP A 197 15.55 -3.92 -10.36
N PRO A 198 15.35 -3.45 -11.60
CA PRO A 198 14.58 -2.24 -11.91
C PRO A 198 13.33 -2.02 -11.06
N ALA A 199 12.55 -3.07 -10.85
CA ALA A 199 11.29 -3.02 -10.11
C ALA A 199 11.53 -2.73 -8.62
N ASP A 200 12.60 -3.25 -8.03
CA ASP A 200 12.95 -2.99 -6.64
C ASP A 200 13.38 -1.53 -6.44
N ILE A 201 14.17 -0.99 -7.38
CA ILE A 201 14.57 0.42 -7.39
C ILE A 201 13.33 1.32 -7.52
N GLN A 202 12.47 1.05 -8.50
CA GLN A 202 11.26 1.82 -8.73
C GLN A 202 10.30 1.76 -7.54
N THR A 203 10.17 0.58 -6.93
CA THR A 203 9.32 0.39 -5.76
C THR A 203 9.85 1.16 -4.56
N ALA A 204 11.15 1.12 -4.29
CA ALA A 204 11.75 1.94 -3.24
C ALA A 204 11.53 3.45 -3.51
N ALA A 205 11.71 3.88 -4.75
CA ALA A 205 11.55 5.27 -5.14
C ALA A 205 10.08 5.75 -4.99
N VAL A 206 9.09 4.92 -5.36
CA VAL A 206 7.67 5.33 -5.26
C VAL A 206 7.22 5.56 -3.82
N TRP A 207 7.71 4.76 -2.88
CA TRP A 207 7.48 4.95 -1.44
C TRP A 207 7.97 6.33 -0.97
N ILE A 208 9.17 6.71 -1.38
CA ILE A 208 9.75 8.01 -1.04
C ILE A 208 8.99 9.15 -1.70
N VAL A 209 8.70 9.06 -3.01
CA VAL A 209 7.99 10.12 -3.73
C VAL A 209 6.64 10.44 -3.07
N ILE A 210 5.90 9.40 -2.68
CA ILE A 210 4.56 9.52 -2.12
C ILE A 210 4.58 9.85 -0.62
N ALA A 211 5.34 9.11 0.19
CA ALA A 211 5.27 9.13 1.65
C ALA A 211 6.54 9.66 2.36
N LYS A 212 7.41 10.40 1.64
CA LYS A 212 8.66 10.98 2.17
C LYS A 212 8.56 11.59 3.56
N THR A 213 7.57 12.42 3.82
CA THR A 213 7.46 13.20 5.05
C THR A 213 7.17 12.26 6.23
N GLU A 214 6.28 11.30 6.00
CA GLU A 214 5.88 10.31 6.99
C GLU A 214 7.02 9.32 7.27
N ILE A 215 7.69 8.81 6.23
CA ILE A 215 8.87 7.95 6.37
C ILE A 215 9.98 8.69 7.12
N TYR A 216 10.27 9.95 6.77
CA TYR A 216 11.30 10.71 7.46
C TYR A 216 10.96 10.98 8.93
N LYS A 217 9.67 11.24 9.26
CA LYS A 217 9.21 11.34 10.66
C LYS A 217 9.48 10.05 11.42
N LEU A 218 9.23 8.88 10.82
CA LEU A 218 9.57 7.58 11.42
C LEU A 218 11.08 7.43 11.63
N CYS A 219 11.89 7.87 10.66
CA CYS A 219 13.36 7.88 10.78
C CYS A 219 13.85 8.78 11.92
N LYS A 220 13.29 9.98 12.08
CA LYS A 220 13.62 10.89 13.19
C LYS A 220 13.18 10.34 14.54
N ALA A 221 12.02 9.67 14.58
CA ALA A 221 11.51 9.03 15.78
C ALA A 221 12.29 7.76 16.17
N ASN A 222 13.19 7.27 15.32
CA ASN A 222 13.85 5.97 15.46
C ASN A 222 12.83 4.84 15.70
N THR A 223 11.75 4.80 14.91
CA THR A 223 10.70 3.79 15.06
C THR A 223 11.25 2.39 14.83
N GLU A 224 11.19 1.53 15.85
CA GLU A 224 11.62 0.13 15.81
C GLU A 224 10.44 -0.84 15.69
N TYR A 225 10.71 -2.04 15.15
CA TYR A 225 9.80 -3.17 15.11
C TYR A 225 10.39 -4.37 15.84
N GLU A 226 9.53 -5.24 16.36
CA GLU A 226 9.98 -6.43 17.07
C GLU A 226 10.61 -7.48 16.13
N GLY A 227 11.59 -8.20 16.67
CA GLY A 227 12.25 -9.30 15.98
C GLY A 227 13.06 -8.89 14.76
N ASN A 228 13.04 -9.74 13.72
CA ASN A 228 13.85 -9.56 12.50
C ASN A 228 13.08 -8.91 11.34
N LEU A 229 11.84 -8.44 11.58
CA LEU A 229 10.98 -7.89 10.53
C LEU A 229 11.60 -6.67 9.85
N ALA A 230 12.34 -5.87 10.62
CA ALA A 230 12.88 -4.58 10.20
C ALA A 230 14.43 -4.56 10.15
N ARG A 231 15.06 -5.72 10.01
CA ARG A 231 16.53 -5.84 9.94
C ARG A 231 17.15 -5.09 8.76
N GLY A 232 18.45 -4.80 8.88
CA GLY A 232 19.35 -4.36 7.79
C GLY A 232 19.28 -5.23 6.54
N GLY A 233 19.50 -4.62 5.37
CA GLY A 233 19.81 -5.31 4.12
C GLY A 233 21.22 -5.87 4.12
N ASP A 234 21.59 -6.50 3.01
CA ASP A 234 22.76 -7.38 2.95
C ASP A 234 24.09 -6.63 3.10
N GLY A 235 24.18 -5.39 2.63
CA GLY A 235 25.37 -4.54 2.77
C GLY A 235 25.55 -3.91 4.15
N PHE A 236 24.58 -4.07 5.07
CA PHE A 236 24.53 -3.37 6.35
C PHE A 236 24.10 -4.27 7.52
N ARG A 237 24.32 -5.59 7.40
CA ARG A 237 23.88 -6.58 8.41
C ARG A 237 24.50 -6.33 9.79
N GLU A 238 25.70 -5.78 9.83
CA GLU A 238 26.47 -5.46 11.04
C GLU A 238 25.92 -4.24 11.81
N LYS A 239 25.12 -3.39 11.16
CA LYS A 239 24.51 -2.21 11.79
C LYS A 239 23.47 -2.56 12.86
N GLY A 240 22.89 -3.77 12.80
CA GLY A 240 21.91 -4.24 13.78
C GLY A 240 20.61 -3.41 13.80
N TRP A 241 20.28 -2.71 12.71
CA TRP A 241 19.06 -1.91 12.62
C TRP A 241 17.80 -2.74 12.87
N LYS A 242 16.82 -2.13 13.54
CA LYS A 242 15.53 -2.73 13.90
C LYS A 242 14.33 -1.95 13.37
N GLY A 243 14.54 -1.00 12.49
CA GLY A 243 13.49 -0.07 12.09
C GLY A 243 13.98 1.10 11.28
N PHE A 244 13.23 2.19 11.32
CA PHE A 244 13.58 3.44 10.68
C PHE A 244 14.62 4.19 11.50
N SER A 245 15.59 4.81 10.83
CA SER A 245 16.57 5.69 11.46
C SER A 245 17.04 6.75 10.46
N VAL A 246 17.54 7.88 10.97
CA VAL A 246 18.14 8.91 10.10
C VAL A 246 19.39 8.37 9.39
N GLU A 247 20.11 7.43 9.99
CA GLU A 247 21.25 6.75 9.35
C GLU A 247 20.80 5.96 8.11
N ARG A 248 19.72 5.17 8.23
CA ARG A 248 19.15 4.43 7.09
C ARG A 248 18.64 5.36 5.99
N TRP A 249 18.01 6.45 6.38
CA TRP A 249 17.56 7.47 5.42
C TRP A 249 18.71 7.96 4.53
N ARG A 250 19.89 8.23 5.12
CA ARG A 250 21.07 8.65 4.36
C ARG A 250 21.57 7.55 3.43
N VAL A 251 21.57 6.30 3.88
CA VAL A 251 21.94 5.16 3.02
C VAL A 251 21.03 5.06 1.79
N TRP A 252 19.71 5.22 1.96
CA TRP A 252 18.79 5.19 0.81
C TRP A 252 18.96 6.42 -0.10
N GLU A 253 19.22 7.59 0.47
CA GLU A 253 19.49 8.83 -0.28
C GLU A 253 20.76 8.69 -1.14
N ASP A 254 21.84 8.19 -0.54
CA ASP A 254 23.11 7.95 -1.22
C ASP A 254 22.94 6.89 -2.32
N ALA A 255 22.25 5.78 -2.04
CA ALA A 255 21.98 4.73 -3.01
C ALA A 255 21.22 5.26 -4.25
N PHE A 256 20.22 6.12 -4.08
CA PHE A 256 19.55 6.75 -5.23
C PHE A 256 20.48 7.69 -6.01
N GLY A 257 21.37 8.41 -5.33
CA GLY A 257 22.40 9.22 -5.99
C GLY A 257 23.31 8.38 -6.88
N GLU A 258 23.87 7.30 -6.34
CA GLU A 258 24.73 6.35 -7.05
C GLU A 258 24.01 5.69 -8.23
N ILE A 259 22.74 5.30 -8.05
CA ILE A 259 21.93 4.74 -9.15
C ILE A 259 21.76 5.74 -10.30
N LEU A 260 21.60 7.04 -10.03
CA LEU A 260 21.50 8.05 -11.08
C LEU A 260 22.81 8.21 -11.85
N GLU A 261 23.95 8.13 -11.17
CA GLU A 261 25.26 8.17 -11.82
C GLU A 261 25.43 6.96 -12.74
N LEU A 262 25.15 5.75 -12.23
CA LEU A 262 25.21 4.51 -13.00
C LEU A 262 24.29 4.51 -14.23
N GLU A 263 23.05 4.99 -14.10
CA GLU A 263 22.11 5.08 -15.23
C GLU A 263 22.54 6.12 -16.27
N SER A 264 23.23 7.19 -15.85
CA SER A 264 23.72 8.23 -16.76
C SER A 264 24.89 7.77 -17.64
N GLU A 265 25.61 6.73 -17.20
CA GLU A 265 26.70 6.10 -17.94
C GLU A 265 26.22 5.04 -18.95
N LYS A 266 24.97 4.60 -18.86
CA LYS A 266 24.38 3.61 -19.79
C LYS A 266 24.00 4.26 -21.12
N GLU A 267 24.32 3.59 -22.23
CA GLU A 267 23.91 4.04 -23.58
C GLU A 267 22.39 4.02 -23.78
N GLU A 268 21.69 3.09 -23.13
CA GLU A 268 20.22 2.96 -23.11
C GLU A 268 19.71 2.92 -21.65
N GLY A 269 19.85 4.03 -20.93
CA GLY A 269 19.30 4.16 -19.57
C GLY A 269 17.76 4.06 -19.54
N GLU A 270 17.22 3.48 -18.48
CA GLU A 270 15.76 3.33 -18.34
C GLU A 270 15.13 4.66 -17.90
N VAL A 271 14.62 5.42 -18.86
CA VAL A 271 14.07 6.79 -18.65
C VAL A 271 13.10 6.89 -17.48
N GLU A 272 12.23 5.88 -17.29
CA GLU A 272 11.25 5.90 -16.22
C GLU A 272 11.87 5.64 -14.84
N ILE A 273 12.88 4.76 -14.75
CA ILE A 273 13.68 4.59 -13.51
C ILE A 273 14.36 5.91 -13.18
N ILE A 274 15.09 6.49 -14.14
CA ILE A 274 15.83 7.75 -13.94
C ILE A 274 14.88 8.84 -13.45
N ARG A 275 13.70 8.96 -14.06
CA ARG A 275 12.69 9.95 -13.67
C ARG A 275 12.23 9.76 -12.22
N LEU A 276 11.89 8.54 -11.83
CA LEU A 276 11.35 8.25 -10.51
C LEU A 276 12.41 8.34 -9.42
N VAL A 277 13.60 7.79 -9.66
CA VAL A 277 14.75 7.85 -8.74
C VAL A 277 15.18 9.29 -8.53
N LYS A 278 15.26 10.10 -9.59
CA LYS A 278 15.57 11.53 -9.47
C LYS A 278 14.54 12.29 -8.65
N GLN A 279 13.26 11.96 -8.79
CA GLN A 279 12.23 12.54 -7.94
C GLN A 279 12.43 12.13 -6.48
N ALA A 280 12.73 10.86 -6.20
CA ALA A 280 12.98 10.35 -4.85
C ALA A 280 14.19 11.06 -4.20
N GLU A 281 15.32 11.12 -4.88
CA GLU A 281 16.55 11.76 -4.40
C GLU A 281 16.33 13.26 -4.08
N VAL A 282 15.73 14.01 -4.99
CA VAL A 282 15.41 15.44 -4.78
C VAL A 282 14.53 15.62 -3.56
N VAL A 283 13.45 14.85 -3.43
CA VAL A 283 12.53 15.04 -2.31
C VAL A 283 13.11 14.59 -0.99
N MET A 284 14.02 13.61 -0.98
CA MET A 284 14.74 13.21 0.23
C MET A 284 15.64 14.34 0.75
N ARG A 285 16.40 14.97 -0.15
CA ARG A 285 17.22 16.14 0.16
C ARG A 285 16.40 17.29 0.72
N MET A 286 15.26 17.59 0.09
CA MET A 286 14.37 18.68 0.53
C MET A 286 13.81 18.44 1.95
N VAL A 287 13.35 17.22 2.23
CA VAL A 287 12.79 16.89 3.56
C VAL A 287 13.89 16.85 4.62
N GLY A 288 15.06 16.28 4.30
CA GLY A 288 16.18 16.20 5.23
C GLY A 288 16.84 17.55 5.56
N ALA A 289 16.80 18.52 4.64
CA ALA A 289 17.37 19.85 4.82
C ALA A 289 16.42 20.85 5.52
N GLY A 290 15.11 20.60 5.47
CA GLY A 290 14.09 21.47 6.08
C GLY A 290 14.07 21.47 7.61
N ASP A 291 14.79 20.55 8.24
CA ASP A 291 14.85 20.34 9.70
C ASP A 291 16.25 20.54 10.30
N SER A 292 17.23 21.01 9.52
CA SER A 292 18.61 21.32 9.95
C SER A 292 18.86 22.82 10.12
#